data_AF-A0A3B8XBH9-F1
#
_entry.id   AF-A0A3B8XBH9-F1
#
_cell.length_a   1.000
_cell.length_b   1.000
_cell.length_c   1.000
_cell.angle_alpha   90.00
_cell.angle_beta   90.00
_cell.angle_gamma   90.00
#
_symmetry.space_group_name_H-M   'P 1'
#
loop_
_entity.id
_entity.type
_entity.pdbx_description
1 polymer ?
#
loop_
_entity_poly.entity_id
_entity_poly.type
_entity_poly.pdbx_seq_one_letter_code
_entity_poly.pdbx_strand_id
1 'polypeptide(L)'
;MRCVSESERNELRYYKARGISMAIRKRPDHAPEEMLEANRRQLEQLANACGEEAGLHRPLAEVVGGAITGIPEDTDLAQALSDRQTTDRLVQLLDENREQVERALERVREGAYGICEACGHRIPAARLKFQPSATRCVECQSHWDRLNGRTA
;
A
#
# COMPACT_ATOMS: atom_id res chain seq x y z
N MET A 1 14.01 30.24 -28.58
CA MET A 1 12.85 29.33 -28.58
C MET A 1 13.22 28.08 -27.81
N ARG A 2 12.69 27.84 -26.61
CA ARG A 2 12.96 26.59 -25.87
C ARG A 2 12.12 25.48 -26.49
N CYS A 3 12.76 24.44 -27.01
CA CYS A 3 12.11 23.21 -27.44
C CYS A 3 11.44 22.57 -26.22
N VAL A 4 10.11 22.58 -26.21
CA VAL A 4 9.30 21.85 -25.23
C VAL A 4 9.50 20.36 -25.52
N SER A 5 10.00 19.60 -24.55
CA SER A 5 10.35 18.18 -24.73
C SER A 5 9.11 17.33 -25.03
N GLU A 6 9.29 16.18 -25.68
CA GLU A 6 8.22 15.23 -26.01
C GLU A 6 7.35 14.89 -24.78
N SER A 7 7.99 14.83 -23.61
CA SER A 7 7.36 14.60 -22.30
C SER A 7 6.38 15.70 -21.90
N GLU A 8 6.74 16.98 -22.09
CA GLU A 8 5.89 18.13 -21.74
C GLU A 8 4.66 18.22 -22.66
N ARG A 9 4.79 17.79 -23.92
CA ARG A 9 3.66 17.65 -24.85
C ARG A 9 2.68 16.54 -24.43
N ASN A 10 3.20 15.45 -23.88
CA ASN A 10 2.38 14.33 -23.39
C ASN A 10 1.65 14.68 -22.08
N GLU A 11 2.33 15.39 -21.16
CA GLU A 11 1.72 15.92 -19.93
C GLU A 11 0.54 16.85 -20.23
N LEU A 12 0.69 17.80 -21.16
CA LEU A 12 -0.41 18.70 -21.53
C LEU A 12 -1.62 17.95 -22.12
N ARG A 13 -1.40 16.88 -22.87
CA ARG A 13 -2.49 16.04 -23.42
C ARG A 13 -3.24 15.32 -22.31
N TYR A 14 -2.53 14.74 -21.34
CA TYR A 14 -3.13 14.06 -20.20
C TYR A 14 -4.02 14.99 -19.35
N TYR A 15 -3.52 16.18 -18.99
CA TYR A 15 -4.26 17.13 -18.15
C TYR A 15 -5.45 17.81 -18.88
N LYS A 16 -5.33 18.07 -20.19
CA LYS A 16 -6.45 18.56 -21.01
C LYS A 16 -7.54 17.52 -21.22
N ALA A 17 -7.18 16.25 -21.43
CA ALA A 17 -8.15 15.18 -21.66
C ALA A 17 -9.05 14.90 -20.44
N ARG A 18 -8.58 15.23 -19.22
CA ARG A 18 -9.30 15.00 -17.96
C ARG A 18 -9.84 16.27 -17.27
N GLY A 19 -9.77 17.43 -17.92
CA GLY A 19 -10.35 18.69 -17.39
C GLY A 19 -9.63 19.26 -16.16
N ILE A 20 -8.35 18.93 -15.97
CA ILE A 20 -7.56 19.36 -14.81
C ILE A 20 -6.83 20.67 -15.15
N SER A 21 -7.09 21.74 -14.37
CA SER A 21 -6.50 23.07 -14.63
C SER A 21 -5.00 23.13 -14.28
N MET A 22 -4.22 23.67 -15.22
CA MET A 22 -2.75 23.68 -15.27
C MET A 22 -2.07 24.69 -14.32
N ALA A 23 -2.79 25.19 -13.29
CA ALA A 23 -2.43 26.43 -12.59
C ALA A 23 -1.47 26.29 -11.40
N ILE A 24 -0.91 25.12 -11.09
CA ILE A 24 -0.04 24.99 -9.92
C ILE A 24 1.35 24.47 -10.34
N ARG A 25 2.20 25.38 -10.80
CA ARG A 25 3.63 25.11 -10.96
C ARG A 25 4.29 25.04 -9.58
N LYS A 26 4.41 23.84 -9.03
CA LYS A 26 5.59 23.38 -8.30
C LYS A 26 5.70 21.89 -8.60
N ARG A 27 6.67 21.54 -9.43
CA ARG A 27 7.23 20.19 -9.53
C ARG A 27 7.61 19.85 -8.09
N PRO A 28 7.00 18.86 -7.41
CA PRO A 28 7.59 18.39 -6.17
C PRO A 28 8.96 17.87 -6.57
N ASP A 29 10.00 18.57 -6.10
CA ASP A 29 11.36 18.08 -6.15
C ASP A 29 11.41 16.69 -5.45
N HIS A 30 12.52 15.97 -5.60
CA HIS A 30 12.90 14.71 -4.92
C HIS A 30 12.27 13.41 -5.44
N ALA A 31 13.16 12.50 -5.87
CA ALA A 31 12.93 11.15 -6.41
C ALA A 31 12.01 10.30 -5.50
N PRO A 32 10.69 10.29 -5.73
CA PRO A 32 9.77 9.53 -4.89
C PRO A 32 9.82 8.04 -5.24
N GLU A 33 10.32 7.70 -6.43
CA GLU A 33 10.48 6.34 -6.92
C GLU A 33 11.41 5.52 -6.03
N GLU A 34 12.61 6.03 -5.71
CA GLU A 34 13.59 5.30 -4.90
C GLU A 34 13.06 4.98 -3.48
N MET A 35 12.38 5.94 -2.86
CA MET A 35 11.76 5.74 -1.54
C MET A 35 10.59 4.76 -1.60
N LEU A 36 9.75 4.83 -2.63
CA LEU A 36 8.64 3.89 -2.82
C LEU A 36 9.15 2.49 -3.15
N GLU A 37 10.22 2.37 -3.94
CA GLU A 37 10.89 1.09 -4.19
C GLU A 37 11.52 0.51 -2.92
N ALA A 38 12.13 1.34 -2.07
CA ALA A 38 12.62 0.93 -0.76
C ALA A 38 11.48 0.42 0.13
N ASN A 39 10.35 1.14 0.18
CA ASN A 39 9.15 0.69 0.90
C ASN A 39 8.63 -0.64 0.35
N ARG A 40 8.57 -0.83 -0.99
CA ARG A 40 8.15 -2.08 -1.62
C ARG A 40 9.07 -3.23 -1.21
N ARG A 41 10.39 -3.04 -1.28
CA ARG A 41 11.37 -4.05 -0.87
C ARG A 41 11.23 -4.41 0.61
N GLN A 42 11.01 -3.42 1.47
CA GLN A 42 10.80 -3.65 2.90
C GLN A 42 9.53 -4.45 3.16
N LEU A 43 8.42 -4.13 2.49
CA LEU A 43 7.17 -4.88 2.61
C LEU A 43 7.30 -6.32 2.07
N GLU A 44 8.03 -6.51 0.98
CA GLU A 44 8.35 -7.85 0.45
C GLU A 44 9.17 -8.68 1.46
N GLN A 45 10.17 -8.08 2.10
CA GLN A 45 10.95 -8.74 3.14
C GLN A 45 10.10 -9.12 4.36
N LEU A 46 9.23 -8.22 4.82
CA LEU A 46 8.31 -8.49 5.93
C LEU A 46 7.29 -9.58 5.58
N ALA A 47 6.73 -9.57 4.37
CA ALA A 47 5.80 -10.59 3.91
C ALA A 47 6.47 -11.98 3.86
N ASN A 48 7.70 -12.05 3.35
CA ASN A 48 8.47 -13.29 3.32
C ASN A 48 8.81 -13.79 4.73
N ALA A 49 9.26 -12.90 5.62
CA ALA A 49 9.57 -13.25 7.01
C ALA A 49 8.33 -13.77 7.76
N CYS A 50 7.16 -13.11 7.59
CA CYS A 50 5.91 -13.58 8.17
C CYS A 50 5.46 -14.93 7.60
N GLY A 51 5.71 -15.18 6.30
CA GLY A 51 5.40 -16.47 5.68
C GLY A 51 6.23 -17.64 6.23
N GLU A 52 7.52 -17.39 6.51
CA GLU A 52 8.45 -18.37 7.09
C GLU A 52 8.17 -18.62 8.58
N GLU A 53 7.96 -17.57 9.37
CA GLU A 53 7.72 -17.68 10.82
C GLU A 53 6.35 -18.25 11.16
N ALA A 54 5.31 -17.94 10.38
CA ALA A 54 3.96 -18.38 10.68
C ALA A 54 3.67 -19.83 10.26
N GLY A 55 4.62 -20.51 9.59
CA GLY A 55 4.44 -21.89 9.12
C GLY A 55 3.14 -22.04 8.31
N LEU A 56 2.77 -21.02 7.53
CA LEU A 56 1.48 -20.92 6.82
C LEU A 56 1.27 -22.10 5.84
N HIS A 57 2.36 -22.76 5.44
CA HIS A 57 2.34 -23.99 4.64
C HIS A 57 1.80 -25.22 5.39
N ARG A 58 1.68 -25.19 6.72
CA ARG A 58 1.00 -26.25 7.45
C ARG A 58 -0.51 -26.06 7.37
N PRO A 59 -1.23 -27.02 6.77
CA PRO A 59 -2.68 -26.95 6.71
C PRO A 59 -3.26 -26.88 8.12
N LEU A 60 -4.39 -26.16 8.28
CA LEU A 60 -5.13 -26.08 9.54
C LEU A 60 -5.41 -27.48 10.12
N ALA A 61 -5.62 -28.47 9.24
CA ALA A 61 -5.80 -29.88 9.58
C ALA A 61 -4.59 -30.52 10.27
N GLU A 62 -3.37 -29.99 10.12
CA GLU A 62 -2.17 -30.50 10.80
C GLU A 62 -2.05 -29.90 12.21
N VAL A 63 -2.40 -28.62 12.37
CA VAL A 63 -2.48 -27.94 13.67
C VAL A 63 -3.61 -28.51 14.52
N VAL A 64 -4.79 -28.69 13.92
CA VAL A 64 -5.98 -29.23 14.59
C VAL A 64 -5.93 -30.76 14.65
N GLY A 65 -5.38 -31.43 13.64
CA GLY A 65 -5.25 -32.89 13.59
C GLY A 65 -4.26 -33.44 14.60
N GLY A 66 -3.17 -32.72 14.91
CA GLY A 66 -2.30 -33.05 16.04
C GLY A 66 -3.02 -32.97 17.40
N ALA A 67 -3.94 -32.02 17.55
CA ALA A 67 -4.72 -31.85 18.78
C ALA A 67 -5.82 -32.92 18.97
N ILE A 68 -6.30 -33.56 17.90
CA ILE A 68 -7.35 -34.59 17.97
C ILE A 68 -6.77 -36.00 18.15
N THR A 69 -5.54 -36.28 17.71
CA THR A 69 -4.95 -37.64 17.75
C THR A 69 -3.69 -37.81 18.59
N GLY A 70 -3.14 -36.75 19.20
CA GLY A 70 -2.00 -36.88 20.09
C GLY A 70 -1.62 -35.56 20.76
N ILE A 71 -2.25 -35.27 21.90
CA ILE A 71 -1.94 -34.07 22.70
C ILE A 71 -0.63 -34.33 23.48
N PRO A 72 0.45 -33.54 23.30
CA PRO A 72 1.27 -33.16 24.45
C PRO A 72 0.44 -32.20 25.30
N GLU A 73 0.21 -32.54 26.57
CA GLU A 73 -0.69 -31.87 27.53
C GLU A 73 -0.40 -30.36 27.74
N ASP A 74 0.65 -29.84 27.12
CA ASP A 74 1.19 -28.49 27.26
C ASP A 74 0.81 -27.50 26.13
N THR A 75 0.07 -27.92 25.10
CA THR A 75 -0.30 -27.00 24.00
C THR A 75 -1.70 -26.42 24.18
N ASP A 76 -1.77 -25.12 24.52
CA ASP A 76 -3.03 -24.38 24.52
C ASP A 76 -3.52 -24.17 23.08
N LEU A 77 -4.46 -25.01 22.65
CA LEU A 77 -5.08 -24.94 21.33
C LEU A 77 -5.73 -23.56 21.07
N ALA A 78 -6.28 -22.92 22.10
CA ALA A 78 -6.88 -21.59 21.95
C ALA A 78 -5.82 -20.55 21.59
N GLN A 79 -4.65 -20.61 22.25
CA GLN A 79 -3.50 -19.76 21.93
C GLN A 79 -3.01 -20.00 20.49
N ALA A 80 -2.83 -21.27 20.09
CA ALA A 80 -2.35 -21.60 18.74
C ALA A 80 -3.30 -21.12 17.63
N LEU A 81 -4.62 -21.20 17.83
CA LEU A 81 -5.61 -20.68 16.89
C LEU A 81 -5.62 -19.15 16.86
N SER A 82 -5.50 -18.50 18.02
CA SER A 82 -5.39 -17.04 18.12
C SER A 82 -4.15 -16.52 17.40
N ASP A 83 -2.99 -17.13 17.64
CA ASP A 83 -1.74 -16.76 16.99
C ASP A 83 -1.86 -16.91 15.47
N ARG A 84 -2.50 -17.98 14.98
CA ARG A 84 -2.77 -18.13 13.55
C ARG A 84 -3.69 -17.05 12.97
N GLN A 85 -4.77 -16.70 13.67
CA GLN A 85 -5.67 -15.63 13.22
C GLN A 85 -4.95 -14.29 13.14
N THR A 86 -4.08 -13.99 14.10
CA THR A 86 -3.29 -12.76 14.10
C THR A 86 -2.28 -12.74 12.96
N THR A 87 -1.56 -13.84 12.71
CA THR A 87 -0.60 -13.92 11.60
C THR A 87 -1.29 -13.80 10.24
N ASP A 88 -2.43 -14.48 10.03
CA ASP A 88 -3.22 -14.36 8.81
C ASP A 88 -3.66 -12.90 8.57
N ARG A 89 -4.06 -12.19 9.64
CA ARG A 89 -4.44 -10.77 9.54
C ARG A 89 -3.24 -9.87 9.22
N LEU A 90 -2.07 -10.13 9.80
CA LEU A 90 -0.84 -9.40 9.53
C LEU A 90 -0.42 -9.54 8.07
N VAL A 91 -0.46 -10.76 7.51
CA VAL A 91 -0.15 -11.01 6.10
C VAL A 91 -1.07 -10.22 5.18
N GLN A 92 -2.39 -10.24 5.44
CA GLN A 92 -3.34 -9.42 4.66
C GLN A 92 -3.01 -7.93 4.69
N LEU A 93 -2.63 -7.39 5.85
CA LEU A 93 -2.27 -5.98 5.98
C LEU A 93 -0.98 -5.64 5.22
N LEU A 94 0.01 -6.54 5.21
CA LEU A 94 1.23 -6.38 4.45
C LEU A 94 0.96 -6.37 2.94
N ASP A 95 0.12 -7.27 2.45
CA ASP A 95 -0.29 -7.32 1.05
C ASP A 95 -1.03 -6.04 0.63
N GLU A 96 -2.01 -5.59 1.43
CA GLU A 96 -2.74 -4.35 1.15
C GLU A 96 -1.81 -3.11 1.08
N ASN A 97 -0.81 -3.06 1.96
CA ASN A 97 0.18 -1.98 1.97
C ASN A 97 1.10 -2.06 0.75
N ARG A 98 1.54 -3.26 0.38
CA ARG A 98 2.33 -3.51 -0.83
C ARG A 98 1.58 -3.02 -2.07
N GLU A 99 0.31 -3.37 -2.23
CA GLU A 99 -0.51 -2.88 -3.33
C GLU A 99 -0.61 -1.34 -3.34
N GLN A 100 -0.70 -0.71 -2.16
CA GLN A 100 -0.75 0.74 -2.07
C GLN A 100 0.56 1.39 -2.54
N VAL A 101 1.70 0.79 -2.22
CA VAL A 101 3.02 1.22 -2.72
C VAL A 101 3.13 1.02 -4.23
N GLU A 102 2.68 -0.12 -4.76
CA GLU A 102 2.66 -0.39 -6.19
C GLU A 102 1.80 0.62 -6.96
N ARG A 103 0.60 0.93 -6.46
CA ARG A 103 -0.24 2.00 -7.00
C ARG A 103 0.46 3.36 -6.95
N ALA A 104 1.15 3.68 -5.87
CA ALA A 104 1.90 4.94 -5.77
C ALA A 104 3.05 5.00 -6.79
N LEU A 105 3.78 3.90 -7.02
CA LEU A 105 4.82 3.79 -8.03
C LEU A 105 4.28 3.99 -9.45
N GLU A 106 3.13 3.38 -9.76
CA GLU A 106 2.46 3.58 -11.05
C GLU A 106 2.13 5.07 -11.28
N ARG A 107 1.59 5.75 -10.26
CA ARG A 107 1.30 7.19 -10.33
C ARG A 107 2.56 8.05 -10.48
N VAL A 108 3.69 7.63 -9.93
CA VAL A 108 4.98 8.30 -10.16
C VAL A 108 5.38 8.18 -11.62
N ARG A 109 5.26 6.98 -12.22
CA ARG A 109 5.57 6.73 -13.63
C ARG A 109 4.65 7.52 -14.57
N GLU A 110 3.38 7.69 -14.21
CA GLU A 110 2.41 8.51 -14.96
C GLU A 110 2.59 10.03 -14.76
N GLY A 111 3.42 10.46 -13.79
CA GLY A 111 3.56 11.87 -13.43
C GLY A 111 2.36 12.45 -12.66
N ALA A 112 1.50 11.60 -12.11
CA ALA A 112 0.30 11.96 -11.34
C ALA A 112 0.53 11.88 -9.80
N TYR A 113 1.78 11.76 -9.38
CA TYR A 113 2.17 11.71 -7.97
C TYR A 113 1.81 12.99 -7.22
N GLY A 114 1.26 12.84 -6.02
CA GLY A 114 0.77 13.96 -5.20
C GLY A 114 -0.57 14.54 -5.63
N ILE A 115 -1.29 13.87 -6.54
CA ILE A 115 -2.70 14.17 -6.87
C ILE A 115 -3.57 13.06 -6.31
N CYS A 116 -4.69 13.41 -5.67
CA CYS A 116 -5.68 12.48 -5.16
C CYS A 116 -6.38 11.77 -6.32
N GLU A 117 -6.43 10.44 -6.29
CA GLU A 117 -7.13 9.65 -7.32
C GLU A 117 -8.65 9.78 -7.30
N ALA A 118 -9.24 10.13 -6.14
CA ALA A 118 -10.70 10.20 -5.98
C ALA A 118 -11.26 11.58 -6.34
N CYS A 119 -10.64 12.65 -5.83
CA CYS A 119 -11.14 14.02 -6.01
C CYS A 119 -10.27 14.89 -6.92
N GLY A 120 -9.12 14.40 -7.40
CA GLY A 120 -8.21 15.17 -8.28
C GLY A 120 -7.47 16.34 -7.60
N HIS A 121 -7.66 16.56 -6.30
CA HIS A 121 -6.99 17.64 -5.56
C HIS A 121 -5.55 17.25 -5.20
N ARG A 122 -4.69 18.26 -4.97
CA ARG A 122 -3.32 18.02 -4.52
C ARG A 122 -3.29 17.46 -3.09
N ILE A 123 -2.44 16.45 -2.89
CA ILE A 123 -2.14 15.90 -1.58
C ILE A 123 -1.07 16.80 -0.92
N PRO A 124 -1.25 17.22 0.34
CA PRO A 124 -0.26 18.03 1.04
C PRO A 124 1.12 17.36 1.07
N ALA A 125 2.18 18.10 0.74
CA ALA A 125 3.55 17.57 0.74
C ALA A 125 3.99 17.04 2.13
N ALA A 126 3.52 17.65 3.21
CA ALA A 126 3.73 17.16 4.58
C ALA A 126 3.21 15.73 4.78
N ARG A 127 2.08 15.39 4.14
CA ARG A 127 1.54 14.03 4.16
C ARG A 127 2.39 13.08 3.33
N LEU A 128 2.81 13.47 2.13
CA LEU A 128 3.64 12.63 1.27
C LEU A 128 5.04 12.38 1.87
N LYS A 129 5.54 13.32 2.69
CA LYS A 129 6.79 13.14 3.44
C LYS A 129 6.67 12.08 4.54
N PHE A 130 5.52 11.98 5.19
CA PHE A 130 5.27 10.99 6.24
C PHE A 130 4.74 9.66 5.69
N GLN A 131 3.83 9.74 4.72
CA GLN A 131 3.19 8.61 4.04
C GLN A 131 3.38 8.75 2.52
N PRO A 132 4.51 8.28 1.97
CA PRO A 132 4.82 8.42 0.55
C PRO A 132 3.93 7.57 -0.36
N SER A 133 3.37 6.47 0.14
CA SER A 133 2.43 5.62 -0.60
C SER A 133 1.00 6.21 -0.68
N ALA A 134 0.74 7.38 -0.10
CA ALA A 134 -0.60 7.95 -0.08
C ALA A 134 -1.08 8.37 -1.48
N THR A 135 -2.11 7.70 -2.01
CA THR A 135 -2.75 8.04 -3.30
C THR A 135 -4.01 8.91 -3.17
N ARG A 136 -4.51 9.12 -1.94
CA ARG A 136 -5.74 9.87 -1.63
C ARG A 136 -5.50 11.01 -0.64
N CYS A 137 -6.30 12.07 -0.71
CA CYS A 137 -6.31 13.14 0.31
C CYS A 137 -6.92 12.65 1.63
N VAL A 138 -6.85 13.45 2.71
CA VAL A 138 -7.29 13.01 4.06
C VAL A 138 -8.77 12.70 4.05
N GLU A 139 -9.56 13.60 3.47
CA GLU A 139 -11.01 13.47 3.39
C GLU A 139 -11.45 12.25 2.56
N CYS A 140 -10.86 12.05 1.38
CA CYS A 140 -11.15 10.88 0.55
C CYS A 140 -10.66 9.57 1.20
N GLN A 141 -9.54 9.60 1.93
CA GLN A 141 -9.08 8.44 2.68
C GLN A 141 -10.07 8.10 3.80
N SER A 142 -10.49 9.08 4.60
CA SER A 142 -11.46 8.88 5.69
C SER A 142 -12.84 8.41 5.18
N HIS A 143 -13.22 8.79 3.96
CA HIS A 143 -14.42 8.26 3.33
C HIS A 143 -14.25 6.80 2.89
N TRP A 144 -13.11 6.47 2.27
CA TRP A 144 -12.79 5.11 1.84
C TRP A 144 -12.66 4.14 3.02
N ASP A 145 -12.04 4.57 4.11
CA ASP A 145 -11.90 3.75 5.33
C ASP A 145 -13.27 3.43 5.95
N ARG A 146 -14.19 4.39 5.97
CA ARG A 146 -15.58 4.17 6.44
C ARG A 146 -16.33 3.18 5.57
N LEU A 147 -16.18 3.26 4.25
CA LEU A 147 -16.82 2.32 3.32
C LEU A 147 -16.28 0.89 3.47
N ASN A 148 -15.00 0.75 3.77
CA ASN A 148 -14.34 -0.55 3.91
C ASN A 148 -14.26 -1.08 5.34
N GLY A 149 -14.95 -0.43 6.29
CA GLY A 149 -14.96 -0.85 7.70
C GLY A 149 -13.58 -0.80 8.37
N ARG A 150 -12.67 0.06 7.91
CA ARG A 150 -11.30 0.21 8.44
C ARG A 150 -11.17 1.27 9.53
N THR A 151 -12.24 1.98 9.84
CA THR A 151 -12.27 2.92 10.98
C THR A 151 -12.34 2.13 12.28
N ALA A 152 -11.39 2.43 13.18
CA ALA A 152 -11.40 1.99 14.57
C ALA A 152 -12.62 2.51 15.34
#